data_AF-A0A847MTZ2-F1
#
_entry.id   AF-A0A847MTZ2-F1
#
_cell.length_a   1.000
_cell.length_b   1.000
_cell.length_c   1.000
_cell.angle_alpha   90.00
_cell.angle_beta   90.00
_cell.angle_gamma   90.00
#
_symmetry.space_group_name_H-M   'P 1'
#
loop_
_entity.id
_entity.type
_entity.pdbx_description
1 polymer ?
#
loop_
_entity_poly.entity_id
_entity_poly.type
_entity_poly.pdbx_seq_one_letter_code
_entity_poly.pdbx_strand_id
1 'polypeptide(L)' 'ESPSAQGGRGLAIGRMFSEDGTLVATVAQEGMMRAKDLP' A
#
# COMPACT_ATOMS: atom_id res chain seq x y z
N GLU A 1 0.88 -5.83 -3.47
CA GLU A 1 1.47 -5.29 -4.72
C GLU A 1 1.36 -3.77 -4.73
N SER A 2 2.28 -3.07 -5.41
CA SER A 2 2.31 -1.59 -5.47
C SER A 2 2.25 -1.13 -6.93
N PRO A 3 1.07 -0.83 -7.47
CA PRO A 3 0.91 -0.50 -8.89
C PRO A 3 1.42 0.90 -9.26
N SER A 4 1.58 1.83 -8.31
CA SER A 4 2.02 3.18 -8.62
C SER A 4 2.69 3.89 -7.43
N ALA A 5 3.67 4.74 -7.76
CA ALA A 5 4.26 5.71 -6.84
C ALA A 5 4.65 6.98 -7.61
N GLN A 6 3.98 8.11 -7.32
CA GLN A 6 4.20 9.39 -7.98
C GLN A 6 3.72 10.55 -7.11
N GLY A 7 4.29 11.75 -7.29
CA GLY A 7 3.81 12.97 -6.63
C GLY A 7 3.92 12.92 -5.12
N GLY A 8 4.91 12.18 -4.59
CA GLY A 8 5.06 11.96 -3.15
C GLY A 8 4.02 11.02 -2.56
N ARG A 9 3.29 10.25 -3.37
CA ARG A 9 2.33 9.24 -2.90
C ARG A 9 2.67 7.85 -3.42
N GLY A 10 2.30 6.83 -2.67
CA GLY A 10 2.35 5.43 -3.10
C GLY A 10 1.03 4.72 -2.82
N LEU A 11 0.53 3.98 -3.81
CA LEU A 11 -0.66 3.14 -3.69
C LEU A 11 -0.22 1.68 -3.51
N ALA A 12 -0.78 1.01 -2.50
CA ALA A 12 -0.55 -0.39 -2.22
C ALA A 12 -1.88 -1.15 -2.14
N ILE A 13 -1.89 -2.37 -2.68
CA ILE A 13 -3.00 -3.31 -2.59
C ILE A 13 -2.55 -4.56 -1.82
N GLY A 14 -3.32 -4.94 -0.80
CA GLY A 14 -3.12 -6.14 0.01
C GLY A 14 -4.30 -7.10 -0.08
N ARG A 15 -4.01 -8.40 0.01
CA ARG A 15 -5.01 -9.47 0.12
C ARG A 15 -4.65 -10.32 1.33
N MET A 16 -5.61 -10.58 2.20
CA MET A 16 -5.45 -11.40 3.40
C MET A 16 -6.24 -12.68 3.25
N PHE A 17 -5.60 -13.81 3.54
CA PHE A 17 -6.20 -15.14 3.45
C PHE A 17 -6.19 -15.79 4.83
N SER A 18 -7.24 -16.53 5.18
CA SER A 18 -7.20 -17.46 6.30
C SER A 18 -6.27 -18.64 6.00
N GLU A 19 -5.95 -19.43 7.03
CA GLU A 19 -5.04 -20.58 6.92
C GLU A 19 -5.54 -21.64 5.91
N ASP A 20 -6.86 -21.77 5.74
CA ASP A 20 -7.49 -22.64 4.75
C ASP A 20 -7.46 -22.09 3.31
N GLY A 21 -6.87 -20.91 3.11
CA GLY A 21 -6.75 -20.26 1.80
C GLY A 21 -7.96 -19.39 1.40
N THR A 22 -8.98 -19.24 2.24
CA THR A 22 -10.12 -18.35 1.95
C THR A 22 -9.68 -16.88 1.97
N LEU A 23 -10.02 -16.11 0.93
CA LEU A 23 -9.78 -14.66 0.90
C LEU A 23 -10.74 -13.97 1.88
N VAL A 24 -10.20 -13.36 2.94
CA VAL A 24 -11.01 -12.72 3.98
C VAL A 24 -11.10 -11.21 3.83
N ALA A 25 -10.12 -10.58 3.19
CA ALA A 25 -10.14 -9.14 2.95
C ALA A 25 -9.24 -8.74 1.78
N THR A 26 -9.64 -7.66 1.11
CA THR A 26 -8.78 -6.89 0.20
C THR A 26 -8.69 -5.46 0.74
N VAL A 27 -7.49 -4.90 0.72
CA VAL A 27 -7.21 -3.55 1.22
C VAL A 27 -6.54 -2.73 0.13
N ALA A 28 -7.00 -1.50 -0.05
CA ALA A 28 -6.24 -0.47 -0.75
C ALA A 28 -5.74 0.55 0.27
N GLN A 29 -4.48 0.96 0.14
CA GLN A 29 -3.90 2.00 0.97
C GLN A 29 -3.12 2.97 0.09
N GLU A 30 -3.35 4.26 0.29
CA GLU A 30 -2.50 5.30 -0.26
C GLU A 30 -1.76 6.01 0.87
N GLY A 31 -0.43 6.08 0.75
CA GLY A 31 0.45 6.72 1.72
C GLY A 31 1.19 7.93 1.12
N MET A 32 1.42 8.95 1.93
CA MET A 32 2.24 10.12 1.58
C MET A 32 3.69 9.92 2.06
N MET A 33 4.65 10.10 1.15
CA MET A 33 6.07 10.22 1.44
C MET A 33 6.42 11.71 1.55
N ARG A 34 6.75 12.16 2.75
CA ARG A 34 7.23 13.53 3.00
C ARG A 34 8.76 13.51 3.03
N ALA A 35 9.39 14.10 2.01
CA ALA A 35 10.82 14.38 2.05
C ALA A 35 11.07 15.44 3.13
N LYS A 36 12.14 15.26 3.91
CA LYS A 36 12.62 16.31 4.81
C LYS A 36 13.48 17.26 4.00
N ASP A 37 13.28 18.55 4.18
CA ASP A 37 14.28 19.53 3.76
C ASP A 37 15.49 19.34 4.67
N LEU A 38 16.60 18.85 4.09
CA LEU A 38 17.88 18.82 4.80
C LEU A 38 18.52 20.21 4.67
N PRO A 39 19.13 20.74 5.75
CA PRO A 39 19.83 22.02 5.71
C PRO A 39 21.01 22.02 4.73
#